data_AF-A0A1Z9QGP1-F1
#
_entry.id   AF-A0A1Z9QGP1-F1
#
_cell.length_a   1.000
_cell.length_b   1.000
_cell.length_c   1.000
_cell.angle_alpha   90.00
_cell.angle_beta   90.00
_cell.angle_gamma   90.00
#
_symmetry.space_group_name_H-M   'P 1'
#
loop_
_entity.id
_entity.type
_entity.pdbx_description
1 polymer ?
#
loop_
_entity_poly.entity_id
_entity_poly.type
_entity_poly.pdbx_seq_one_letter_code
_entity_poly.pdbx_strand_id
1 'polypeptide(L)'
;MARIEPRWLLEGGFVLVAILVGLLGLALASIGDRGVPRTERLVRIGLAVTPLGTAMWIVHFGFHLVTGWPTAEAALTRVGHDLGATAQMPDRIMSCCVPPPDWMLPVELLVLSVGLAGSLGIAWWGWRAAAISVGSTASPDAVTRRWLPSAMVLVGLWAITAWIVFQPMEMRGTSGFMP
;
A
#
# COMPACT_ATOMS: atom_id res chain seq x y z
N MET A 1 -40.49 -15.16 3.80
CA MET A 1 -39.27 -15.71 3.18
C MET A 1 -38.33 -14.55 2.86
N ALA A 2 -37.24 -14.39 3.62
CA ALA A 2 -36.20 -13.43 3.27
C ALA A 2 -35.44 -13.96 2.06
N ARG A 3 -35.40 -13.20 0.95
CA ARG A 3 -34.49 -13.50 -0.16
C ARG A 3 -33.08 -13.31 0.37
N ILE A 4 -32.34 -14.41 0.49
CA ILE A 4 -30.89 -14.35 0.70
C ILE A 4 -30.31 -13.89 -0.63
N GLU A 5 -30.12 -12.59 -0.80
CA GLU A 5 -29.36 -12.10 -1.95
C GLU A 5 -27.91 -12.59 -1.80
N PRO A 6 -27.29 -13.11 -2.88
CA PRO A 6 -25.94 -13.64 -2.84
C PRO A 6 -24.93 -12.49 -2.70
N ARG A 7 -24.77 -11.95 -1.49
CA ARG A 7 -23.81 -10.90 -1.14
C ARG A 7 -22.38 -11.23 -1.55
N TRP A 8 -22.03 -12.52 -1.53
CA TRP A 8 -20.73 -13.04 -1.98
C TRP A 8 -20.47 -12.78 -3.48
N LEU A 9 -21.51 -12.68 -4.33
CA LEU A 9 -21.34 -12.32 -5.74
C LEU A 9 -20.97 -10.84 -5.89
N LEU A 10 -21.55 -9.96 -5.06
CA LEU A 10 -21.24 -8.54 -5.06
C LEU A 10 -19.83 -8.28 -4.51
N GLU A 11 -19.49 -8.91 -3.39
CA GLU A 11 -18.16 -8.81 -2.77
C GLU A 11 -17.08 -9.41 -3.70
N GLY A 12 -17.32 -10.61 -4.23
CA GLY A 12 -16.42 -11.24 -5.19
C GLY A 12 -16.28 -10.43 -6.48
N GLY A 13 -17.38 -9.87 -6.99
CA GLY A 13 -17.39 -8.97 -8.13
C GLY A 13 -16.57 -7.70 -7.89
N PHE A 14 -16.72 -7.08 -6.72
CA PHE A 14 -15.94 -5.90 -6.32
C PHE A 14 -14.44 -6.20 -6.28
N VAL A 15 -14.03 -7.29 -5.64
CA VAL A 15 -12.61 -7.70 -5.57
C VAL A 15 -12.05 -7.95 -6.97
N LEU A 16 -12.79 -8.66 -7.83
CA LEU A 16 -12.38 -8.91 -9.20
C LEU A 16 -12.19 -7.60 -9.97
N VAL A 17 -13.14 -6.67 -9.89
CA VAL A 17 -13.04 -5.35 -10.52
C VAL A 17 -11.81 -4.59 -10.01
N ALA A 18 -11.57 -4.58 -8.69
CA ALA A 18 -10.42 -3.90 -8.10
C ALA A 18 -9.09 -4.49 -8.62
N ILE A 19 -8.97 -5.82 -8.70
CA ILE A 19 -7.80 -6.49 -9.27
C ILE A 19 -7.60 -6.10 -10.74
N LEU A 20 -8.67 -6.14 -11.55
CA LEU A 20 -8.60 -5.78 -12.96
C LEU A 20 -8.21 -4.31 -13.17
N VAL A 21 -8.73 -3.39 -12.35
CA VAL A 21 -8.35 -1.98 -12.36
C VAL A 21 -6.88 -1.80 -11.99
N GLY A 22 -6.38 -2.52 -10.98
CA GLY A 22 -4.97 -2.52 -10.61
C GLY A 22 -4.06 -3.02 -11.73
N LEU A 23 -4.41 -4.15 -12.36
CA LEU A 23 -3.70 -4.71 -13.50
C LEU A 23 -3.71 -3.76 -14.71
N LEU A 24 -4.85 -3.10 -14.97
CA LEU A 24 -4.95 -2.08 -16.00
C LEU A 24 -4.03 -0.89 -15.70
N GLY A 25 -4.00 -0.42 -14.46
CA GLY A 25 -3.09 0.63 -14.00
C GLY A 25 -1.62 0.27 -14.25
N LEU A 26 -1.21 -0.96 -13.92
CA LEU A 26 0.15 -1.44 -14.19
C LEU A 26 0.45 -1.54 -15.70
N ALA A 27 -0.53 -1.99 -16.49
CA ALA A 27 -0.40 -2.02 -17.94
C ALA A 27 -0.22 -0.61 -18.53
N LEU A 28 -1.00 0.37 -18.07
CA LEU A 28 -0.89 1.78 -18.45
C LEU A 28 0.46 2.37 -18.01
N ALA A 29 0.89 2.10 -16.78
CA ALA A 29 2.17 2.54 -16.27
C ALA A 29 3.33 1.99 -17.10
N SER A 30 3.16 0.79 -17.68
CA SER A 30 4.18 0.18 -18.52
C SER A 30 4.24 0.79 -19.92
N ILE A 31 3.31 1.65 -20.35
CA ILE A 31 3.34 2.27 -21.68
C ILE A 31 4.64 3.07 -21.80
N GLY A 32 5.46 2.68 -22.77
CA GLY A 32 6.71 3.35 -23.09
C GLY A 32 7.21 2.90 -24.45
N ASP A 33 8.52 2.73 -24.58
CA ASP A 33 9.13 2.41 -25.88
C ASP A 33 8.68 1.02 -26.40
N ARG A 34 8.18 0.99 -27.64
CA ARG A 34 7.73 -0.23 -28.32
C ARG A 34 8.89 -1.15 -28.70
N GLY A 35 10.11 -0.62 -28.78
CA GLY A 35 11.33 -1.43 -28.98
C GLY A 35 11.70 -2.29 -27.77
N VAL A 36 11.13 -2.01 -26.59
CA VAL A 36 11.41 -2.74 -25.35
C VAL A 36 10.43 -3.91 -25.19
N PRO A 37 10.90 -5.14 -24.92
CA PRO A 37 10.03 -6.29 -24.69
C PRO A 37 8.98 -6.04 -23.60
N ARG A 38 7.78 -6.59 -23.78
CA ARG A 38 6.66 -6.41 -22.83
C ARG A 38 7.00 -6.90 -21.41
N THR A 39 7.70 -8.03 -21.30
CA THR A 39 8.14 -8.59 -20.02
C THR A 39 9.06 -7.64 -19.28
N GLU A 40 10.02 -7.05 -19.99
CA GLU A 40 10.94 -6.06 -19.42
C GLU A 40 10.20 -4.79 -18.95
N ARG A 41 9.25 -4.28 -19.75
CA ARG A 41 8.40 -3.14 -19.36
C ARG A 41 7.62 -3.43 -18.07
N LEU A 42 7.03 -4.61 -17.96
CA LEU A 42 6.29 -5.02 -16.76
C LEU A 42 7.20 -5.17 -15.53
N VAL A 43 8.37 -5.79 -15.69
CA VAL A 43 9.36 -5.93 -14.60
C VAL A 43 9.80 -4.56 -14.09
N ARG A 44 10.10 -3.62 -14.99
CA ARG A 44 10.52 -2.26 -14.62
C ARG A 44 9.44 -1.52 -13.84
N ILE A 45 8.18 -1.66 -14.22
CA ILE A 45 7.06 -1.09 -13.45
C ILE A 45 6.86 -1.80 -12.12
N GLY A 46 7.00 -3.12 -12.07
CA GLY A 46 6.98 -3.86 -10.81
C GLY A 46 8.00 -3.31 -9.81
N LEU A 47 9.25 -3.13 -10.26
CA LEU A 47 10.31 -2.52 -9.45
C LEU A 47 10.00 -1.06 -9.07
N ALA A 48 9.41 -0.29 -9.98
CA ALA A 48 9.07 1.11 -9.71
C ALA A 48 7.92 1.28 -8.72
N VAL A 49 6.98 0.34 -8.63
CA VAL A 49 5.86 0.41 -7.67
C VAL A 49 6.29 -0.01 -6.26
N THR A 50 7.34 -0.83 -6.13
CA THR A 50 7.81 -1.38 -4.85
C THR A 50 8.00 -0.32 -3.75
N PRO A 51 8.68 0.83 -3.96
CA PRO A 51 8.88 1.79 -2.87
C PRO A 51 7.57 2.37 -2.31
N LEU A 52 6.60 2.67 -3.18
CA LEU A 52 5.28 3.16 -2.75
C LEU A 52 4.47 2.05 -2.05
N GLY A 53 4.50 0.83 -2.57
CA GLY A 53 3.86 -0.33 -1.92
C GLY A 53 4.44 -0.60 -0.52
N THR A 54 5.77 -0.57 -0.39
CA THR A 54 6.46 -0.69 0.89
C THR A 54 6.10 0.46 1.83
N ALA A 55 6.03 1.71 1.34
CA ALA A 55 5.62 2.85 2.15
C ALA A 55 4.19 2.68 2.70
N MET A 56 3.24 2.23 1.86
CA MET A 56 1.87 1.94 2.32
C MET A 56 1.85 0.81 3.36
N TRP A 57 2.66 -0.24 3.19
CA TRP A 57 2.80 -1.30 4.18
C TRP A 57 3.35 -0.76 5.52
N ILE A 58 4.41 0.06 5.49
CA ILE A 58 4.98 0.69 6.68
C ILE A 58 3.95 1.55 7.40
N VAL A 59 3.20 2.37 6.66
CA VAL A 59 2.15 3.24 7.23
C VAL A 59 1.04 2.40 7.86
N HIS A 60 0.52 1.43 7.12
CA HIS A 60 -0.58 0.58 7.58
C HIS A 60 -0.18 -0.26 8.81
N PHE A 61 0.96 -0.94 8.73
CA PHE A 61 1.47 -1.75 9.83
C PHE A 61 1.90 -0.89 11.02
N GLY A 62 2.55 0.25 10.77
CA GLY A 62 3.00 1.20 11.78
C GLY A 62 1.83 1.78 12.58
N PHE A 63 0.72 2.10 11.92
CA PHE A 63 -0.51 2.49 12.59
C PHE A 63 -0.98 1.42 13.58
N HIS A 64 -1.10 0.17 13.13
CA HIS A 64 -1.53 -0.95 13.98
C HIS A 64 -0.55 -1.22 15.12
N LEU A 65 0.75 -1.11 14.84
CA LEU A 65 1.80 -1.30 15.83
C LEU A 65 1.70 -0.26 16.95
N VAL A 66 1.59 1.03 16.60
CA VAL A 66 1.57 2.11 17.58
C VAL A 66 0.26 2.16 18.36
N THR A 67 -0.88 2.06 17.67
CA THR A 67 -2.20 2.17 18.32
C THR A 67 -2.62 0.89 19.05
N GLY A 68 -2.06 -0.25 18.67
CA GLY A 68 -2.27 -1.55 19.30
C GLY A 68 -1.21 -1.96 20.31
N TRP A 69 -0.13 -1.17 20.47
CA TRP A 69 1.02 -1.54 21.31
C TRP A 69 0.67 -2.01 22.75
N PRO A 70 -0.30 -1.41 23.47
CA PRO A 70 -0.62 -1.88 24.83
C PRO A 70 -1.10 -3.33 24.91
N THR A 71 -1.54 -3.92 23.80
CA THR A 71 -1.94 -5.33 23.76
C THR A 71 -0.77 -6.31 23.73
N ALA A 72 0.45 -5.81 23.53
CA ALA A 72 1.66 -6.63 23.64
C ALA A 72 1.78 -7.27 25.03
N GLU A 73 1.42 -6.55 26.09
CA GLU A 73 1.42 -7.09 27.46
C GLU A 73 0.48 -8.29 27.59
N ALA A 74 -0.78 -8.16 27.15
CA ALA A 74 -1.74 -9.26 27.20
C ALA A 74 -1.28 -10.49 26.39
N ALA A 75 -0.64 -10.27 25.24
CA ALA A 75 -0.07 -11.35 24.44
C ALA A 75 1.08 -12.06 25.17
N LEU A 76 2.00 -11.31 25.78
CA LEU A 76 3.12 -11.87 26.54
C LEU A 76 2.65 -12.58 27.82
N THR A 77 1.68 -12.02 28.54
CA THR A 77 1.07 -12.64 29.73
C THR A 77 0.39 -13.96 29.36
N ARG A 78 -0.29 -14.03 28.20
CA ARG A 78 -0.89 -15.28 27.72
C ARG A 78 0.18 -16.34 27.48
N VAL A 79 1.25 -16.01 26.76
CA VAL A 79 2.37 -16.95 26.52
C VAL A 79 2.99 -17.40 27.84
N GLY A 80 3.22 -16.46 28.76
CA GLY A 80 3.77 -16.77 30.09
C GLY A 80 2.85 -17.70 30.89
N HIS A 81 1.54 -17.49 30.84
CA HIS A 81 0.56 -18.33 31.50
C HIS A 81 0.54 -19.74 30.89
N ASP A 82 0.52 -19.85 29.56
CA ASP A 82 0.50 -21.13 28.85
C ASP A 82 1.79 -21.96 29.08
N LEU A 83 2.91 -21.29 29.31
CA LEU A 83 4.19 -21.91 29.67
C LEU A 83 4.36 -22.16 31.18
N GLY A 84 3.39 -21.77 32.01
CA GLY A 84 3.47 -21.90 33.47
C GLY A 84 4.48 -20.94 34.14
N ALA A 85 4.97 -19.93 33.41
CA ALA A 85 5.88 -18.90 33.91
C ALA A 85 5.18 -17.82 34.75
N THR A 86 3.86 -17.70 34.64
CA THR A 86 3.03 -16.83 35.49
C THR A 86 1.67 -17.49 35.77
N ALA A 87 1.10 -17.21 36.95
CA ALA A 87 -0.27 -17.59 37.31
C ALA A 87 -1.30 -16.52 36.92
N GLN A 88 -0.85 -15.37 36.39
CA GLN A 88 -1.72 -14.29 35.93
C GLN A 88 -2.47 -14.74 34.67
N MET A 89 -3.80 -14.71 34.74
CA MET A 89 -4.64 -14.96 33.57
C MET A 89 -4.57 -13.75 32.63
N PRO A 90 -4.45 -13.97 31.31
CA PRO A 90 -4.41 -12.88 30.34
C PRO A 90 -5.76 -12.18 30.26
N ASP A 91 -5.76 -10.86 30.43
CA ASP A 91 -6.96 -10.05 30.26
C ASP A 91 -7.44 -10.06 28.81
N ARG A 92 -8.76 -9.94 28.62
CA ARG A 92 -9.36 -9.70 27.30
C ARG A 92 -9.25 -8.22 26.98
N ILE A 93 -8.09 -7.82 26.50
CA ILE A 93 -7.88 -6.46 25.98
C ILE A 93 -8.19 -6.48 24.48
N MET A 94 -9.01 -5.54 24.02
CA MET A 94 -9.19 -5.32 22.59
C MET A 94 -7.84 -4.89 21.99
N SER A 95 -7.50 -5.38 20.79
CA SER A 95 -6.26 -5.02 20.05
C SER A 95 -6.14 -3.53 19.69
N CYS A 96 -7.10 -2.74 20.14
CA CYS A 96 -7.41 -1.36 19.80
C CYS A 96 -8.00 -0.73 21.09
N CYS A 97 -7.88 0.54 21.43
CA CYS A 97 -7.73 1.71 20.58
C CYS A 97 -7.02 2.81 21.39
N VAL A 98 -5.69 2.83 21.44
CA VAL A 98 -5.05 4.09 21.87
C VAL A 98 -5.32 5.11 20.76
N PRO A 99 -5.81 6.32 21.10
CA PRO A 99 -5.95 7.38 20.12
C PRO A 99 -4.64 7.57 19.37
N PRO A 100 -4.65 7.64 18.02
CA PRO A 100 -3.44 7.88 17.28
C PRO A 100 -2.85 9.23 17.70
N PRO A 101 -1.53 9.31 17.94
CA PRO A 101 -0.91 10.56 18.32
C PRO A 101 -0.93 11.58 17.18
N ASP A 102 -0.96 12.87 17.49
CA ASP A 102 -1.11 13.95 16.50
C ASP A 102 -0.01 13.99 15.43
N TRP A 103 1.18 13.46 15.74
CA TRP A 103 2.30 13.37 14.79
C TRP A 103 2.15 12.24 13.77
N MET A 104 1.26 11.28 14.00
CA MET A 104 1.14 10.06 13.19
C MET A 104 0.83 10.41 11.74
N LEU A 105 -0.25 11.14 11.50
CA LEU A 105 -0.71 11.49 10.15
C LEU A 105 0.36 12.25 9.34
N PRO A 106 1.03 13.29 9.88
CA PRO A 106 2.18 13.91 9.21
C PRO A 106 3.29 12.92 8.84
N VAL A 107 3.63 11.99 9.73
CA VAL A 107 4.66 10.97 9.48
C VAL A 107 4.20 10.00 8.39
N GLU A 108 2.95 9.55 8.41
CA GLU A 108 2.40 8.66 7.40
C GLU A 108 2.43 9.29 6.00
N LEU A 109 2.04 10.56 5.88
CA LEU A 109 2.11 11.31 4.63
C LEU A 109 3.55 11.52 4.17
N LEU A 110 4.49 11.76 5.09
CA LEU A 110 5.90 11.87 4.77
C LEU A 110 6.46 10.54 4.23
N VAL A 111 6.17 9.42 4.89
CA VAL A 111 6.59 8.08 4.46
C VAL A 111 6.02 7.75 3.08
N LEU A 112 4.73 8.01 2.85
CA LEU A 112 4.10 7.84 1.52
C LEU A 112 4.76 8.72 0.46
N SER A 113 5.11 9.96 0.79
CA SER A 113 5.76 10.90 -0.14
C SER A 113 7.19 10.47 -0.48
N VAL A 114 7.94 9.92 0.47
CA VAL A 114 9.25 9.30 0.24
C VAL A 114 9.10 8.08 -0.67
N GLY A 115 8.10 7.23 -0.43
CA GLY A 115 7.76 6.09 -1.29
C GLY A 115 7.42 6.52 -2.73
N LEU A 116 6.63 7.58 -2.89
CA LEU A 116 6.33 8.16 -4.19
C LEU A 116 7.59 8.68 -4.88
N ALA A 117 8.42 9.48 -4.19
CA ALA A 117 9.66 10.02 -4.75
C ALA A 117 10.61 8.90 -5.23
N GLY A 118 10.78 7.85 -4.42
CA GLY A 118 11.55 6.67 -4.80
C GLY A 118 10.98 5.96 -6.03
N SER A 119 9.65 5.80 -6.08
CA SER A 119 8.97 5.15 -7.20
C SER A 119 9.12 5.93 -8.51
N LEU A 120 8.94 7.25 -8.44
CA LEU A 120 9.11 8.17 -9.58
C LEU A 120 10.54 8.12 -10.11
N GLY A 121 11.53 8.19 -9.21
CA GLY A 121 12.94 8.08 -9.56
C GLY A 121 13.27 6.75 -10.24
N ILE A 122 12.92 5.62 -9.61
CA ILE A 122 13.18 4.28 -10.17
C ILE A 122 12.54 4.11 -11.54
N ALA A 123 11.29 4.57 -11.72
CA ALA A 123 10.64 4.54 -13.03
C ALA A 123 11.43 5.35 -14.08
N TRP A 124 11.89 6.55 -13.74
CA TRP A 124 12.61 7.41 -14.67
C TRP A 124 13.96 6.81 -15.08
N TRP A 125 14.76 6.34 -14.11
CA TRP A 125 16.02 5.65 -14.40
C TRP A 125 15.80 4.34 -15.16
N GLY A 126 14.70 3.64 -14.87
CA GLY A 126 14.28 2.45 -15.59
C GLY A 126 14.02 2.73 -17.08
N TRP A 127 13.28 3.78 -17.40
CA TRP A 127 13.04 4.19 -18.79
C TRP A 127 14.28 4.71 -19.49
N ARG A 128 15.17 5.40 -18.77
CA ARG A 128 16.47 5.81 -19.30
C ARG A 128 17.32 4.60 -19.69
N ALA A 129 17.43 3.60 -18.81
CA ALA A 129 18.15 2.36 -19.09
C ALA A 129 17.54 1.60 -20.28
N ALA A 130 16.22 1.54 -20.36
CA ALA A 130 15.53 0.89 -21.47
C ALA A 130 15.75 1.61 -22.81
N ALA A 131 15.81 2.95 -22.81
CA ALA A 131 16.13 3.72 -24.01
C ALA A 131 17.55 3.44 -24.53
N ILE A 132 18.52 3.31 -23.62
CA ILE A 132 19.91 2.99 -23.96
C ILE A 132 20.01 1.57 -24.53
N SER A 133 19.31 0.59 -23.94
CA SER A 133 19.41 -0.82 -24.37
C SER A 133 18.88 -1.06 -25.79
N VAL A 134 17.91 -0.27 -26.24
CA VAL A 134 17.34 -0.36 -27.60
C VAL A 134 17.98 0.62 -28.60
N GLY A 135 19.09 1.26 -28.22
CA GLY A 135 19.80 2.21 -29.09
C GLY A 135 19.03 3.50 -29.40
N SER A 136 18.02 3.83 -28.59
CA SER A 136 17.24 5.06 -28.73
C SER A 136 17.97 6.27 -28.15
N THR A 137 17.50 7.48 -28.50
CA THR A 137 17.91 8.71 -27.82
C THR A 137 17.62 8.63 -26.32
N ALA A 138 18.66 8.80 -25.50
CA ALA A 138 18.56 8.90 -24.04
C ALA A 138 18.53 10.37 -23.58
N SER A 139 18.03 11.27 -24.43
CA SER A 139 17.88 12.68 -24.06
C SER A 139 16.88 12.80 -22.90
N PRO A 140 17.11 13.69 -21.92
CA PRO A 140 16.23 13.82 -20.76
C PRO A 140 14.75 14.06 -21.13
N ASP A 141 14.49 14.85 -22.17
CA ASP A 141 13.15 15.12 -22.67
C ASP A 141 12.46 13.86 -23.21
N ALA A 142 13.14 13.07 -24.05
CA ALA A 142 12.56 11.85 -24.63
C ALA A 142 12.27 10.80 -23.55
N VAL A 143 13.17 10.65 -22.58
CA VAL A 143 12.98 9.76 -21.41
C VAL A 143 11.78 10.22 -20.59
N THR A 144 11.67 11.52 -20.32
CA THR A 144 10.60 12.09 -19.49
C THR A 144 9.22 11.88 -20.13
N ARG A 145 9.10 12.04 -21.46
CA ARG A 145 7.84 11.74 -22.18
C ARG A 145 7.44 10.27 -22.06
N ARG A 146 8.40 9.34 -22.13
CA ARG A 146 8.16 7.88 -21.97
C ARG A 146 7.81 7.49 -20.54
N TRP A 147 8.34 8.22 -19.57
CA TRP A 147 8.10 8.02 -18.14
C TRP A 147 6.74 8.57 -17.67
N LEU A 148 6.17 9.54 -18.39
CA LEU A 148 4.94 10.23 -17.98
C LEU A 148 3.76 9.29 -17.66
N PRO A 149 3.45 8.24 -18.44
CA PRO A 149 2.38 7.30 -18.09
C PRO A 149 2.64 6.60 -16.76
N SER A 150 3.88 6.18 -16.50
CA SER A 150 4.27 5.58 -15.21
C SER A 150 4.09 6.58 -14.07
N ALA A 151 4.55 7.82 -14.26
CA ALA A 151 4.44 8.88 -13.27
C ALA A 151 2.98 9.16 -12.88
N MET A 152 2.09 9.26 -13.87
CA MET A 152 0.66 9.50 -13.64
C MET A 152 0.03 8.39 -12.80
N VAL A 153 0.35 7.12 -13.09
CA VAL A 153 -0.16 5.99 -12.31
C VAL A 153 0.40 6.01 -10.90
N LEU A 154 1.70 6.25 -10.72
CA LEU A 154 2.33 6.29 -9.39
C LEU A 154 1.78 7.43 -8.52
N VAL A 155 1.56 8.61 -9.10
CA VAL A 155 0.91 9.73 -8.42
C VAL A 155 -0.55 9.39 -8.08
N GLY A 156 -1.28 8.75 -8.98
CA GLY A 156 -2.65 8.29 -8.72
C GLY A 156 -2.71 7.27 -7.58
N LEU A 157 -1.80 6.30 -7.56
CA LEU A 157 -1.68 5.33 -6.47
C LEU A 157 -1.34 6.03 -5.15
N TRP A 158 -0.43 7.01 -5.15
CA TRP A 158 -0.13 7.80 -3.96
C TRP A 158 -1.34 8.60 -3.48
N ALA A 159 -2.13 9.19 -4.38
CA ALA A 159 -3.33 9.92 -4.00
C ALA A 159 -4.36 8.99 -3.36
N ILE A 160 -4.51 7.77 -3.88
CA ILE A 160 -5.39 6.74 -3.30
C ILE A 160 -4.88 6.32 -1.92
N THR A 161 -3.58 6.05 -1.75
CA THR A 161 -3.04 5.64 -0.44
C THR A 161 -3.10 6.77 0.58
N ALA A 162 -2.82 8.01 0.19
CA ALA A 162 -3.02 9.17 1.05
C ALA A 162 -4.50 9.31 1.45
N TRP A 163 -5.43 9.18 0.51
CA TRP A 163 -6.87 9.18 0.80
C TRP A 163 -7.29 8.08 1.77
N ILE A 164 -6.74 6.86 1.61
CA ILE A 164 -6.96 5.75 2.54
C ILE A 164 -6.56 6.14 3.95
N VAL A 165 -5.39 6.75 4.14
CA VAL A 165 -4.89 7.18 5.47
C VAL A 165 -5.84 8.17 6.14
N PHE A 166 -6.47 9.07 5.37
CA PHE A 166 -7.48 10.01 5.89
C PHE A 166 -8.83 9.35 6.23
N GLN A 167 -9.11 8.10 5.81
CA GLN A 167 -10.41 7.48 6.09
C GLN A 167 -10.57 7.19 7.59
N PRO A 168 -11.74 7.49 8.21
CA PRO A 168 -11.98 7.19 9.61
C PRO A 168 -11.90 5.68 9.88
N MET A 169 -11.30 5.31 11.01
CA MET A 169 -11.10 3.90 11.43
C MET A 169 -12.41 3.16 11.74
N GLU A 170 -13.53 3.89 11.88
CA GLU A 170 -14.87 3.34 12.04
C GLU A 170 -15.29 2.48 10.84
N MET A 171 -14.83 2.89 9.65
CA MET A 171 -15.00 2.13 8.40
C MET A 171 -13.91 1.08 8.17
N ARG A 172 -12.97 0.92 9.11
CA ARG A 172 -11.91 -0.10 9.11
C ARG A 172 -12.14 -1.20 10.16
N GLY A 173 -13.32 -1.24 10.78
CA GLY A 173 -13.76 -2.30 11.69
C GLY A 173 -13.33 -2.17 13.15
N THR A 174 -12.89 -0.99 13.59
CA THR A 174 -12.26 -0.83 14.93
C THR A 174 -12.87 0.24 15.84
N SER A 175 -13.97 0.90 15.50
CA SER A 175 -14.74 1.71 16.47
C SER A 175 -16.09 1.07 16.80
N GLY A 176 -16.02 -0.13 17.38
CA GLY A 176 -17.10 -0.59 18.24
C GLY A 176 -16.86 -0.04 19.64
N PHE A 177 -17.71 0.91 20.06
CA PHE A 177 -18.03 1.25 21.45
C PHE A 177 -17.05 2.23 22.16
N MET A 178 -17.40 3.52 22.13
CA MET A 178 -17.37 4.30 23.37
C MET A 178 -18.71 4.09 24.11
N PRO A 179 -18.72 4.05 25.45
CA PRO A 179 -19.93 3.82 26.26
C PRO A 179 -21.00 4.91 26.09
#